data_AF-A0A6N9ATU5-F1
#
_entry.id   AF-A0A6N9ATU5-F1
#
_cell.length_a   1.000
_cell.length_b   1.000
_cell.length_c   1.000
_cell.angle_alpha   90.00
_cell.angle_beta   90.00
_cell.angle_gamma   90.00
#
_symmetry.space_group_name_H-M   'P 1'
#
loop_
_entity.id
_entity.type
_entity.pdbx_description
1 polymer ?
#
loop_
_entity_poly.entity_id
_entity_poly.type
_entity_poly.pdbx_seq_one_letter_code
_entity_poly.pdbx_strand_id
1 'polypeptide(L)' 'MYIEVNLKDQKLTAVDNNGHVVMDTLVSTARNGPGEVENSFCTPRGWHKIQAKIGKGEPENSVFRGRRTSGEIY' A
#
# COMPACT_ATOMS: atom_id res chain seq x y z
N MET A 1 4.10 -15.79 3.54
CA MET A 1 3.84 -14.77 2.51
C MET A 1 3.98 -13.44 3.18
N TYR A 2 4.78 -12.55 2.63
CA TYR A 2 4.96 -11.20 3.11
C TYR A 2 5.19 -10.25 1.94
N ILE A 3 5.04 -8.96 2.22
CA ILE A 3 5.37 -7.88 1.30
C ILE A 3 6.47 -7.08 1.96
N GLU A 4 7.59 -6.93 1.26
CA GLU A 4 8.65 -6.00 1.64
C GLU A 4 8.51 -4.74 0.80
N VAL A 5 8.59 -3.58 1.45
CA VAL A 5 8.66 -2.28 0.77
C VAL A 5 9.99 -1.64 1.15
N ASN A 6 10.88 -1.53 0.16
CA ASN A 6 12.14 -0.84 0.31
C ASN A 6 11.95 0.64 -0.05
N LEU A 7 11.98 1.49 0.97
CA LEU A 7 11.76 2.93 0.85
C LEU A 7 12.89 3.65 0.09
N LYS A 8 14.13 3.14 0.18
CA LYS A 8 15.29 3.76 -0.49
C LYS A 8 15.20 3.56 -1.99
N ASP A 9 14.90 2.32 -2.40
CA ASP A 9 14.88 1.92 -3.80
C ASP A 9 13.50 2.09 -4.45
N GLN A 10 12.50 2.54 -3.68
CA GLN A 10 11.12 2.71 -4.13
C GLN A 10 10.57 1.45 -4.81
N LYS A 11 10.78 0.32 -4.14
CA LYS A 11 10.50 -1.01 -4.69
C LYS A 11 9.70 -1.85 -3.71
N LEU A 12 8.75 -2.62 -4.25
CA LEU A 12 7.96 -3.59 -3.52
C LEU A 12 8.23 -5.00 -4.04
N THR A 13 8.52 -5.91 -3.12
CA THR A 13 8.69 -7.34 -3.40
C THR A 13 7.64 -8.12 -2.60
N ALA A 14 6.82 -8.91 -3.28
CA ALA A 14 5.90 -9.84 -2.63
C ALA A 14 6.46 -11.26 -2.71
N VAL A 15 6.55 -11.92 -1.57
CA VAL A 15 7.12 -13.27 -1.43
C VAL A 15 6.05 -14.21 -0.89
N ASP A 16 5.88 -15.38 -1.52
CA ASP A 16 4.91 -16.39 -1.11
C ASP A 16 5.32 -17.15 0.18
N ASN A 17 4.65 -18.26 0.51
CA ASN A 17 5.01 -19.08 1.67
C ASN A 17 6.24 -19.98 1.42
N ASN A 18 6.60 -20.22 0.17
CA ASN A 18 7.71 -21.07 -0.25
C ASN A 18 9.00 -20.26 -0.48
N GLY A 19 8.95 -18.93 -0.34
CA GLY A 19 10.07 -18.03 -0.57
C GLY A 19 10.20 -17.55 -2.01
N HIS A 20 9.24 -17.85 -2.88
CA HIS A 20 9.27 -17.36 -4.26
C HIS A 20 8.78 -15.91 -4.34
N VAL A 21 9.48 -15.10 -5.13
CA VAL A 21 9.03 -13.76 -5.50
C VAL A 21 7.88 -13.89 -6.50
N VAL A 22 6.69 -13.43 -6.09
CA VAL A 22 5.47 -13.44 -6.91
C VAL A 22 5.14 -12.07 -7.50
N MET A 23 5.78 -11.00 -7.00
CA MET A 23 5.69 -9.66 -7.56
C MET A 23 6.95 -8.87 -7.23
N ASP A 24 7.46 -8.14 -8.21
CA ASP A 24 8.58 -7.21 -8.09
C ASP A 24 8.26 -5.98 -8.94
N THR A 25 8.04 -4.84 -8.29
CA THR A 25 7.64 -3.61 -8.99
C THR A 25 8.16 -2.37 -8.29
N LEU A 26 8.32 -1.30 -9.08
CA LEU A 26 8.49 0.05 -8.55
C LEU A 26 7.19 0.52 -7.87
N VAL A 27 7.36 1.34 -6.85
CA VAL A 27 6.29 1.98 -6.08
C VAL A 27 6.65 3.44 -5.80
N SER A 28 5.73 4.19 -5.20
CA SER A 28 6.03 5.49 -4.61
C SER A 28 5.56 5.49 -3.17
N THR A 29 6.44 5.85 -2.24
CA THR A 29 6.13 6.02 -0.82
C THR A 29 5.89 7.50 -0.50
N ALA A 30 5.57 7.81 0.75
CA ALA A 30 5.32 9.18 1.17
C ALA A 30 6.52 10.10 0.87
N ARG A 31 6.23 11.31 0.39
CA ARG A 31 7.25 12.34 0.10
C ARG A 31 8.06 12.73 1.33
N ASN A 32 7.46 12.68 2.53
CA ASN A 32 8.12 13.02 3.79
C ASN A 32 9.09 11.92 4.28
N GLY A 33 9.19 10.80 3.56
CA GLY A 33 10.05 9.69 3.90
C GLY A 33 9.49 8.81 5.03
N PRO A 34 10.36 8.04 5.71
CA PRO A 34 9.97 7.19 6.83
C PRO A 34 9.62 7.98 8.09
N GLY A 35 8.68 7.48 8.90
CA GLY A 35 8.36 8.07 10.20
C GLY A 35 7.13 7.47 10.89
N GLU A 36 7.12 7.49 12.21
CA GLU A 36 6.13 6.81 13.07
C GLU A 36 5.35 7.77 13.98
N VAL A 37 5.36 9.07 13.66
CA VAL A 37 4.61 10.10 14.40
C VAL A 37 3.24 10.30 13.77
N GLU A 38 2.21 10.39 14.61
CA GLU A 38 0.84 10.67 14.18
C GLU A 38 0.79 11.99 13.38
N ASN A 39 0.00 12.01 12.29
CA ASN A 39 -0.14 13.16 11.39
C ASN A 39 1.17 13.65 10.71
N SER A 40 2.24 12.86 10.69
CA SER A 40 3.50 13.21 10.02
C SER A 40 3.46 13.14 8.50
N PHE A 41 2.44 12.47 7.94
CA PHE A 41 2.35 12.11 6.52
C PHE A 41 3.56 11.29 6.02
N CYS A 42 4.32 10.66 6.93
CA CYS A 42 5.40 9.73 6.58
C CYS A 42 4.87 8.32 6.30
N THR A 43 5.69 7.48 5.68
CA THR A 43 5.44 6.03 5.58
C THR A 43 6.01 5.34 6.83
N PRO A 44 5.19 4.70 7.68
CA PRO A 44 5.70 4.04 8.88
C PRO A 44 6.47 2.77 8.51
N ARG A 45 7.56 2.50 9.24
CA ARG A 45 8.35 1.26 9.09
C ARG A 45 7.82 0.15 10.00
N GLY A 46 8.43 -1.03 9.90
CA GLY A 46 8.12 -2.20 10.73
C GLY A 46 7.10 -3.14 10.12
N TRP A 47 6.66 -4.12 10.90
CA TRP A 47 5.68 -5.10 10.46
C TRP A 47 4.27 -4.54 10.55
N HIS A 48 3.57 -4.58 9.41
CA HIS A 48 2.17 -4.21 9.29
C HIS A 48 1.36 -5.41 8.83
N LYS A 49 0.07 -5.43 9.19
CA LYS A 49 -0.87 -6.46 8.75
C LYS A 49 -1.93 -5.83 7.85
N ILE A 50 -2.20 -6.45 6.71
CA ILE A 50 -3.30 -6.05 5.85
C ILE A 50 -4.62 -6.36 6.57
N GLN A 51 -5.37 -5.32 6.92
CA GLN A 51 -6.64 -5.45 7.61
C GLN A 51 -7.83 -5.58 6.65
N ALA A 52 -7.80 -4.87 5.52
CA ALA A 52 -8.89 -4.84 4.56
C ALA A 52 -8.39 -4.55 3.14
N LYS A 53 -9.09 -5.09 2.14
CA LYS A 53 -8.96 -4.74 0.72
C LYS A 53 -10.29 -4.15 0.25
N ILE A 54 -10.28 -2.90 -0.20
CA ILE A 54 -11.49 -2.14 -0.57
C ILE A 54 -11.50 -1.92 -2.08
N GLY A 55 -12.69 -1.87 -2.68
CA GLY A 55 -12.89 -1.55 -4.11
C GLY A 55 -13.11 -2.73 -5.04
N LYS A 56 -13.13 -3.98 -4.54
CA LYS A 56 -13.49 -5.14 -5.38
C LYS A 56 -14.93 -4.98 -5.89
N GLY A 57 -15.10 -4.95 -7.21
CA GLY A 57 -16.40 -4.84 -7.87
C GLY A 57 -16.90 -3.41 -8.07
N GLU A 58 -16.16 -2.40 -7.61
CA GLU A 58 -16.47 -1.00 -7.91
C GLU A 58 -15.98 -0.65 -9.32
N PRO A 59 -16.66 0.28 -10.02
CA PRO A 59 -16.20 0.79 -11.32
C PRO A 59 -14.77 1.36 -11.27
N GLU A 60 -14.07 1.32 -12.39
CA GLU A 60 -12.82 2.08 -12.55
C GLU A 60 -13.06 3.56 -12.27
N ASN A 61 -12.05 4.25 -11.74
CA ASN A 61 -12.11 5.65 -11.32
C ASN A 61 -13.12 5.99 -10.21
N SER A 62 -13.67 4.99 -9.51
CA SER A 62 -14.49 5.21 -8.31
C SER A 62 -13.71 5.92 -7.21
N VAL A 63 -14.30 6.94 -6.59
CA VAL A 63 -13.71 7.65 -5.46
C VAL A 63 -14.19 7.07 -4.13
N PHE A 64 -13.26 6.98 -3.17
CA PHE A 64 -13.53 6.50 -1.82
C PHE A 64 -13.28 7.60 -0.78
N ARG A 65 -14.22 7.79 0.15
CA ARG A 65 -14.05 8.63 1.35
C ARG A 65 -14.24 7.78 2.59
N GLY A 66 -13.30 7.86 3.53
CA GLY A 66 -13.38 7.06 4.77
C GLY A 66 -13.55 5.56 4.54
N ARG A 67 -12.98 4.99 3.46
CA ARG A 67 -13.11 3.56 3.07
C ARG A 67 -14.49 3.13 2.53
N ARG A 68 -15.33 4.08 2.12
CA ARG A 68 -16.64 3.85 1.47
C ARG A 68 -16.67 4.55 0.10
N THR A 69 -17.33 3.94 -0.88
CA THR A 69 -17.55 4.58 -2.19
C THR A 69 -18.33 5.89 -1.99
N SER A 70 -17.90 6.97 -2.65
CA SER A 70 -18.62 8.24 -2.64
C SER A 70 -19.70 8.30 -3.72
N GLY A 71 -19.67 7.38 -4.70
CA GLY A 71 -20.48 7.42 -5.91
C GLY A 71 -19.91 8.32 -7.01
N GLU A 72 -18.83 9.07 -6.76
CA GLU A 72 -18.13 9.86 -7.77
C GLU A 72 -17.25 8.94 -8.64
N ILE A 73 -17.24 9.15 -9.96
CA ILE A 73 -16.43 8.44 -10.96
C ILE A 73 -15.79 9.50 -11.88
N TYR A 74 -14.50 9.40 -12.15
CA TYR A 74 -13.73 10.32 -13.01
C TYR A 74 -13.34 9.75 -14.37
#